data_AF-A0A2E0XW56-F1
#
_entry.id   AF-A0A2E0XW56-F1
#
_cell.length_a   1.000
_cell.length_b   1.000
_cell.length_c   1.000
_cell.angle_alpha   90.00
_cell.angle_beta   90.00
_cell.angle_gamma   90.00
#
_symmetry.space_group_name_H-M   'P 1'
#
loop_
_entity.id
_entity.type
_entity.pdbx_description
1 polymer ?
#
loop_
_entity_poly.entity_id
_entity_poly.type
_entity_poly.pdbx_seq_one_letter_code
_entity_poly.pdbx_strand_id
1 'polypeptide(L)'
;MFILTTVVGAWSCAHAPKTVKSTSAMQSPATEQVRLRGPSSIRPDGSIRTRQANRPDGHLLMSNGANSVPREQVEPWARNQVVQAAASSGLAVSEVTGWITIKGPRRLQTEDGNATLLYDVEIEVWKLSSPPRVRQRDVY
;
A
#
# COMPACT_ATOMS: atom_id res chain seq x y z
N MET A 1 -43.69 -56.04 10.46
CA MET A 1 -43.88 -54.60 10.70
C MET A 1 -42.64 -54.11 11.44
N PHE A 2 -41.66 -53.56 10.72
CA PHE A 2 -40.38 -53.11 11.28
C PHE A 2 -40.37 -51.58 11.34
N ILE A 3 -40.17 -51.04 12.53
CA ILE A 3 -40.00 -49.59 12.76
C ILE A 3 -38.50 -49.32 12.67
N LEU A 4 -38.09 -48.59 11.63
CA LEU A 4 -36.73 -48.12 11.43
C LEU A 4 -36.68 -46.64 11.81
N THR A 5 -36.17 -46.33 13.00
CA THR A 5 -36.01 -44.95 13.47
C THR A 5 -34.62 -44.46 13.08
N THR A 6 -34.54 -43.63 12.04
CA THR A 6 -33.29 -42.96 11.62
C THR A 6 -33.07 -41.69 12.45
N VAL A 7 -32.02 -41.70 13.27
CA VAL A 7 -31.46 -40.51 13.92
C VAL A 7 -30.60 -39.78 12.89
N VAL A 8 -31.07 -38.63 12.40
CA VAL A 8 -30.26 -37.75 11.55
C VAL A 8 -29.64 -36.68 12.43
N GLY A 9 -28.32 -36.73 12.55
CA GLY A 9 -27.51 -35.90 13.44
C GLY A 9 -27.55 -34.42 13.09
N ALA A 10 -27.55 -33.61 14.14
CA ALA A 10 -27.34 -32.17 14.08
C ALA A 10 -25.97 -31.85 13.46
N TRP A 11 -25.98 -31.21 12.30
CA TRP A 11 -24.78 -30.58 11.74
C TRP A 11 -24.57 -29.24 12.43
N SER A 12 -23.68 -29.24 13.43
CA SER A 12 -23.10 -28.02 13.98
C SER A 12 -22.29 -27.32 12.87
N CYS A 13 -22.84 -26.27 12.29
CA CYS A 13 -22.08 -25.31 11.50
C CYS A 13 -21.14 -24.52 12.41
N ALA A 14 -19.99 -25.12 12.75
CA ALA A 14 -18.87 -24.39 13.31
C ALA A 14 -18.36 -23.40 12.25
N HIS A 15 -18.65 -22.11 12.44
CA HIS A 15 -18.00 -21.04 11.72
C HIS A 15 -16.51 -21.09 12.06
N ALA A 16 -15.71 -21.66 11.17
CA ALA A 16 -14.26 -21.56 11.25
C ALA A 16 -13.89 -20.06 11.20
N PRO A 17 -13.11 -19.54 12.16
CA PRO A 17 -12.57 -18.20 12.02
C PRO A 17 -11.71 -18.19 10.76
N LYS A 18 -12.04 -17.31 9.80
CA LYS A 18 -11.18 -17.01 8.66
C LYS A 18 -9.88 -16.48 9.23
N THR A 19 -8.94 -17.38 9.47
CA THR A 19 -7.54 -17.05 9.74
C THR A 19 -7.08 -16.34 8.47
N VAL A 20 -6.96 -15.02 8.55
CA VAL A 20 -6.30 -14.22 7.52
C VAL A 20 -4.88 -14.75 7.49
N LYS A 21 -4.61 -15.70 6.59
CA LYS A 21 -3.25 -16.07 6.24
C LYS A 21 -2.59 -14.77 5.81
N SER A 22 -1.67 -14.30 6.62
CA SER A 22 -0.65 -13.35 6.24
C SER A 22 0.05 -13.97 5.03
N THR A 23 -0.46 -13.64 3.84
CA THR A 23 0.23 -13.87 2.59
C THR A 23 1.53 -13.11 2.74
N SER A 24 2.60 -13.86 3.04
CA SER A 24 3.95 -13.37 3.02
C SER A 24 4.14 -12.71 1.66
N ALA A 25 4.14 -11.38 1.65
CA ALA A 25 4.29 -10.62 0.43
C ALA A 25 5.67 -10.96 -0.11
N MET A 26 5.70 -11.80 -1.15
CA MET A 26 6.90 -12.10 -1.90
C MET A 26 7.49 -10.76 -2.33
N GLN A 27 8.59 -10.35 -1.69
CA GLN A 27 9.29 -9.11 -2.05
C GLN A 27 9.82 -9.28 -3.47
N SER A 28 9.08 -8.75 -4.43
CA SER A 28 9.51 -8.70 -5.82
C SER A 28 10.77 -7.82 -5.89
N PRO A 29 11.86 -8.25 -6.55
CA PRO A 29 13.10 -7.45 -6.65
C PRO A 29 12.90 -6.11 -7.38
N ALA A 30 11.80 -5.96 -8.13
CA ALA A 30 11.40 -4.68 -8.73
C ALA A 30 10.98 -3.61 -7.70
N THR A 31 10.71 -4.01 -6.45
CA THR A 31 10.15 -3.15 -5.40
C THR A 31 11.19 -2.19 -4.82
N GLU A 32 12.50 -2.53 -4.86
CA GLU A 32 13.57 -1.66 -4.35
C GLU A 32 13.78 -0.40 -5.20
N GLN A 33 13.34 -0.40 -6.46
CA GLN A 33 13.52 0.73 -7.37
C GLN A 33 12.38 1.75 -7.35
N VAL A 34 11.29 1.48 -6.61
CA VAL A 34 10.11 2.36 -6.58
C VAL A 34 10.42 3.66 -5.84
N ARG A 35 10.37 4.78 -6.56
CA ARG A 35 10.59 6.12 -6.00
C ARG A 35 9.27 6.75 -5.59
N LEU A 36 9.03 6.79 -4.28
CA LEU A 36 7.98 7.61 -3.67
C LEU A 36 8.54 8.99 -3.32
N ARG A 37 8.05 10.00 -4.02
CA ARG A 37 8.28 11.42 -3.74
C ARG A 37 6.98 12.02 -3.24
N GLY A 38 7.02 13.24 -2.74
CA GLY A 38 5.82 13.93 -2.31
C GLY A 38 6.08 14.98 -1.23
N PRO A 39 5.03 15.77 -0.92
CA PRO A 39 5.08 16.76 0.13
C PRO A 39 5.00 16.13 1.52
N SER A 40 4.54 14.88 1.64
CA SER A 40 4.21 14.28 2.94
C SER A 40 5.02 13.01 3.22
N SER A 41 5.47 12.85 4.47
CA SER A 41 6.10 11.61 4.97
C SER A 41 5.74 11.38 6.43
N ILE A 42 5.60 10.11 6.84
CA ILE A 42 5.34 9.76 8.25
C ILE A 42 6.68 9.69 9.00
N ARG A 43 6.78 10.41 10.12
CA ARG A 43 7.95 10.39 11.02
C ARG A 43 7.99 9.12 11.88
N PRO A 44 9.13 8.81 12.53
CA PRO A 44 9.24 7.67 13.45
C PRO A 44 8.20 7.67 14.58
N ASP A 45 7.73 8.83 15.02
CA ASP A 45 6.71 9.03 16.06
C ASP A 45 5.26 8.90 15.55
N GLY A 46 5.05 8.69 14.24
CA GLY A 46 3.72 8.64 13.62
C GLY A 46 3.13 10.02 13.28
N SER A 47 3.83 11.12 13.56
CA SER A 47 3.41 12.43 13.10
C SER A 47 3.67 12.59 11.59
N ILE A 48 2.89 13.43 10.93
CA ILE A 48 3.11 13.76 9.52
C ILE A 48 4.10 14.93 9.43
N ARG A 49 5.11 14.76 8.59
CA ARG A 49 5.95 15.86 8.11
C ARG A 49 5.45 16.28 6.74
N THR A 50 5.01 17.53 6.65
CA THR A 50 4.68 18.17 5.37
C THR A 50 5.79 19.14 4.99
N ARG A 51 6.21 19.10 3.73
CA ARG A 51 7.15 20.04 3.12
C ARG A 51 6.58 20.54 1.80
N GLN A 52 7.02 21.72 1.38
CA GLN A 52 6.80 22.14 0.00
C GLN A 52 7.67 21.28 -0.92
N ALA A 53 7.05 20.74 -1.96
CA ALA A 53 7.72 19.98 -2.99
C ALA A 53 6.96 20.19 -4.31
N ASN A 54 7.69 20.32 -5.41
CA ASN A 54 7.10 20.45 -6.74
C ASN A 54 6.72 19.08 -7.29
N ARG A 55 5.55 18.99 -7.91
CA ARG A 55 5.12 17.79 -8.63
C ARG A 55 6.19 17.33 -9.64
N PRO A 56 6.27 16.01 -9.94
CA PRO A 56 7.20 15.50 -10.92
C PRO A 56 6.94 16.11 -12.30
N ASP A 57 8.01 16.32 -13.06
CA ASP A 57 7.90 16.71 -14.46
C ASP A 57 7.54 15.51 -15.34
N GLY A 58 6.57 15.68 -16.23
CA GLY A 58 6.05 14.65 -17.13
C GLY A 58 4.53 14.55 -17.14
N HIS A 59 4.00 13.34 -17.34
CA HIS A 59 2.57 13.09 -17.55
C HIS A 59 1.96 12.29 -16.41
N LEU A 60 0.82 12.75 -15.89
CA LEU A 60 0.04 12.00 -14.91
C LEU A 60 -0.55 10.75 -15.56
N LEU A 61 -0.27 9.57 -15.00
CA LEU A 61 -0.80 8.29 -15.43
C LEU A 61 -2.04 7.89 -14.63
N MET A 62 -2.01 8.12 -13.32
CA MET A 62 -3.04 7.67 -12.40
C MET A 62 -3.09 8.56 -11.16
N SER A 63 -4.28 8.72 -10.58
CA SER A 63 -4.47 9.23 -9.23
C SER A 63 -5.37 8.28 -8.45
N ASN A 64 -4.98 7.91 -7.23
CA ASN A 64 -5.75 7.03 -6.37
C ASN A 64 -5.63 7.45 -4.90
N GLY A 65 -6.62 7.09 -4.09
CA GLY A 65 -6.65 7.37 -2.66
C GLY A 65 -7.14 6.19 -1.84
N ALA A 66 -6.67 6.10 -0.61
CA ALA A 66 -7.16 5.14 0.38
C ALA A 66 -7.32 5.83 1.74
N ASN A 67 -8.40 5.49 2.43
CA ASN A 67 -8.70 6.02 3.74
C ASN A 67 -8.38 5.00 4.82
N SER A 68 -8.08 5.47 6.02
CA SER A 68 -7.90 4.63 7.20
C SER A 68 -6.80 3.57 7.04
N VAL A 69 -5.69 3.93 6.40
CA VAL A 69 -4.55 3.04 6.17
C VAL A 69 -3.64 3.02 7.40
N PRO A 70 -3.30 1.85 7.98
CA PRO A 70 -2.33 1.75 9.06
C PRO A 70 -0.95 2.24 8.64
N ARG A 71 -0.16 2.77 9.58
CA ARG A 71 1.17 3.36 9.30
C ARG A 71 2.05 2.44 8.44
N GLU A 72 2.15 1.19 8.84
CA GLU A 72 2.97 0.15 8.22
C GLU A 72 2.50 -0.24 6.82
N GLN A 73 1.24 0.07 6.47
CA GLN A 73 0.67 -0.22 5.15
C GLN A 73 0.74 0.98 4.19
N VAL A 74 1.00 2.20 4.66
CA VAL A 74 1.03 3.40 3.80
C VAL A 74 2.05 3.28 2.67
N GLU A 75 3.29 2.89 3.01
CA GLU A 75 4.36 2.76 2.03
C GLU A 75 4.16 1.55 1.10
N PRO A 76 3.86 0.32 1.60
CA PRO A 76 3.52 -0.81 0.75
C PRO A 76 2.35 -0.52 -0.21
N TRP A 77 1.28 0.10 0.28
CA TRP A 77 0.13 0.49 -0.54
C TRP A 77 0.57 1.42 -1.68
N ALA A 78 1.29 2.49 -1.36
CA ALA A 78 1.77 3.47 -2.32
C ALA A 78 2.71 2.85 -3.37
N ARG A 79 3.63 1.96 -2.95
CA ARG A 79 4.52 1.25 -3.87
C ARG A 79 3.74 0.37 -4.85
N ASN A 80 2.72 -0.34 -4.36
CA ASN A 80 1.87 -1.17 -5.21
C ASN A 80 1.12 -0.34 -6.26
N GLN A 81 0.65 0.86 -5.91
CA GLN A 81 0.01 1.77 -6.87
C GLN A 81 0.98 2.18 -7.99
N VAL A 82 2.24 2.47 -7.68
CA VAL A 82 3.26 2.81 -8.70
C VAL A 82 3.53 1.63 -9.64
N VAL A 83 3.72 0.42 -9.10
CA VAL A 83 4.00 -0.78 -9.89
C VAL A 83 2.82 -1.12 -10.80
N GLN A 84 1.59 -1.03 -10.29
CA GLN A 84 0.37 -1.27 -11.08
C GLN A 84 0.21 -0.24 -12.21
N ALA A 85 0.46 1.04 -11.94
CA ALA A 85 0.39 2.08 -12.95
C ALA A 85 1.46 1.92 -14.05
N ALA A 86 2.69 1.53 -13.70
CA ALA A 86 3.73 1.19 -14.68
C ALA A 86 3.31 0.00 -15.56
N ALA A 87 2.89 -1.11 -14.94
CA ALA A 87 2.50 -2.31 -15.64
C ALA A 87 1.31 -2.10 -16.59
N SER A 88 0.27 -1.38 -16.13
CA SER A 88 -0.92 -1.06 -16.95
C SER A 88 -0.61 -0.11 -18.11
N SER A 89 0.44 0.71 -17.99
CA SER A 89 0.89 1.63 -19.04
C SER A 89 1.95 1.04 -19.97
N GLY A 90 2.39 -0.20 -19.74
CA GLY A 90 3.48 -0.83 -20.49
C GLY A 90 4.85 -0.15 -20.29
N LEU A 91 5.06 0.51 -19.15
CA LEU A 91 6.28 1.24 -18.82
C LEU A 91 7.13 0.45 -17.81
N ALA A 92 8.44 0.68 -17.80
CA ALA A 92 9.28 0.19 -16.72
C ALA A 92 9.05 0.98 -15.43
N VAL A 93 9.22 0.33 -14.28
CA VAL A 93 9.09 0.97 -12.95
C VAL A 93 10.07 2.14 -12.77
N SER A 94 11.21 2.11 -13.46
CA SER A 94 12.22 3.18 -13.46
C SER A 94 11.80 4.44 -14.23
N GLU A 95 10.79 4.34 -15.10
CA GLU A 95 10.25 5.45 -15.92
C GLU A 95 9.10 6.19 -15.24
N VAL A 96 8.63 5.69 -14.09
CA VAL A 96 7.53 6.28 -13.32
C VAL A 96 7.99 6.74 -11.94
N THR A 97 7.28 7.68 -11.35
CA THR A 97 7.46 8.08 -9.95
C THR A 97 6.11 8.27 -9.26
N GLY A 98 6.01 7.84 -8.01
CA GLY A 98 4.85 8.13 -7.17
C GLY A 98 5.01 9.48 -6.46
N TRP A 99 3.91 10.23 -6.37
CA TRP A 99 3.78 11.48 -5.64
C TRP A 99 2.73 11.30 -4.54
N ILE A 100 3.17 11.07 -3.29
CA ILE A 100 2.31 10.73 -2.17
C ILE A 100 2.00 11.93 -1.27
N THR A 101 0.72 12.10 -0.97
CA THR A 101 0.18 13.02 0.04
C THR A 101 -0.46 12.20 1.15
N ILE A 102 -0.21 12.58 2.40
CA ILE A 102 -0.66 11.84 3.59
C ILE A 102 -1.35 12.83 4.51
N LYS A 103 -2.54 12.48 4.99
CA LYS A 103 -3.36 13.23 5.96
C LYS A 103 -3.56 12.39 7.22
N GLY A 104 -3.62 13.04 8.39
CA GLY A 104 -3.69 12.39 9.71
C GLY A 104 -2.57 12.82 10.67
N PRO A 105 -2.23 11.99 11.68
CA PRO A 105 -2.84 10.71 12.01
C PRO A 105 -4.23 10.88 12.65
N ARG A 106 -5.16 9.97 12.33
CA ARG A 106 -6.42 9.77 13.05
C ARG A 106 -6.23 8.63 14.04
N ARG A 107 -6.69 8.79 15.27
CA ARG A 107 -6.65 7.73 16.29
C ARG A 107 -7.98 7.00 16.29
N LEU A 108 -7.93 5.69 16.10
CA LEU A 108 -9.08 4.81 16.31
C LEU A 108 -8.81 3.97 17.56
N GLN A 109 -9.72 4.01 18.53
CA GLN A 109 -9.66 3.09 19.66
C GLN A 109 -10.08 1.71 19.18
N THR A 110 -9.24 0.70 19.39
CA THR A 110 -9.61 -0.69 19.20
C THR A 110 -10.35 -1.21 20.43
N GLU A 111 -11.11 -2.30 20.29
CA GLU A 111 -11.84 -2.94 21.40
C GLU A 111 -10.91 -3.34 22.56
N ASP A 112 -9.63 -3.59 22.25
CA ASP A 112 -8.57 -3.91 23.23
C ASP A 112 -8.03 -2.67 23.98
N GLY A 113 -8.58 -1.47 23.74
CA GLY A 113 -8.14 -0.22 24.38
C GLY A 113 -6.87 0.40 23.81
N ASN A 114 -6.28 -0.20 22.76
CA ASN A 114 -5.11 0.34 22.08
C ASN A 114 -5.52 1.40 21.03
N ALA A 115 -4.78 2.51 20.97
CA ALA A 115 -5.00 3.54 19.96
C ALA A 115 -4.18 3.22 18.69
N THR A 116 -4.87 2.82 17.62
CA THR A 116 -4.24 2.62 16.31
C THR A 116 -4.20 3.93 15.53
N LEU A 117 -3.04 4.25 14.95
CA LEU A 117 -2.87 5.41 14.07
C LEU A 117 -3.24 5.05 12.63
N LEU A 118 -4.20 5.78 12.09
CA LEU A 118 -4.70 5.63 10.74
C LEU A 118 -4.41 6.89 9.93
N TYR A 119 -4.16 6.71 8.63
CA TYR A 119 -3.79 7.77 7.71
C TYR A 119 -4.68 7.71 6.48
N ASP A 120 -5.01 8.88 5.95
CA ASP A 120 -5.65 8.99 4.64
C ASP A 120 -4.58 9.36 3.65
N VAL A 121 -4.46 8.57 2.59
CA VAL A 121 -3.34 8.62 1.66
C VAL A 121 -3.87 8.84 0.26
N GLU A 122 -3.22 9.75 -0.47
CA GLU A 122 -3.47 10.04 -1.86
C GLU A 122 -2.16 9.89 -2.62
N ILE A 123 -2.19 9.24 -3.78
CA ILE A 123 -1.02 9.08 -4.64
C ILE A 123 -1.37 9.47 -6.07
N GLU A 124 -0.49 10.27 -6.66
CA GLU A 124 -0.44 10.52 -8.09
C GLU A 124 0.76 9.74 -8.67
N VAL A 125 0.58 8.99 -9.75
CA VAL A 125 1.69 8.31 -10.43
C VAL A 125 1.97 9.00 -11.75
N TRP A 126 3.22 9.40 -11.96
CA TRP A 126 3.65 10.20 -13.09
C TRP A 126 4.67 9.43 -13.94
N LYS A 127 4.51 9.48 -15.27
CA LYS A 127 5.55 9.13 -16.24
C LYS A 127 6.55 10.27 -16.30
N LEU A 128 7.83 9.98 -16.11
CA LEU A 128 8.89 10.98 -16.15
C LEU A 128 9.17 11.45 -17.58
N SER A 129 9.38 12.75 -17.77
CA SER A 129 9.80 13.35 -19.05
C SER A 129 11.18 12.86 -19.51
N SER A 130 12.03 12.43 -18.58
CA SER A 130 13.33 11.80 -18.83
C SER A 130 13.64 10.78 -17.74
N PRO A 131 14.18 9.59 -18.08
CA PRO A 131 14.58 8.62 -17.08
C PRO A 131 15.66 9.23 -16.16
N PRO A 132 15.65 8.90 -14.85
CA PRO A 132 16.60 9.48 -13.91
C PRO A 132 18.03 9.13 -14.30
N ARG A 133 18.91 10.15 -14.43
CA ARG A 133 20.33 9.94 -14.74
C ARG A 133 20.95 8.94 -13.75
N VAL A 134 21.27 7.75 -14.23
CA VAL A 134 22.04 6.76 -13.46
C VAL A 134 23.46 7.28 -13.44
N ARG A 135 23.93 7.77 -12.28
CA ARG A 135 25.35 8.06 -12.11
C ARG A 135 26.06 6.72 -11.98
N GLN A 136 26.64 6.21 -13.06
CA GLN A 136 27.65 5.16 -12.97
C GLN A 136 28.81 5.76 -12.17
N ARG A 137 29.02 5.27 -10.95
CA ARG A 137 30.28 5.48 -10.25
C ARG A 137 31.18 4.37 -10.75
N ASP A 138 32.15 4.73 -11.57
CA ASP A 138 33.27 3.84 -11.85
C ASP A 138 34.03 3.65 -10.54
N VAL A 139 33.89 2.47 -9.94
CA VAL A 139 34.72 2.05 -8.81
C VAL A 139 35.99 1.52 -9.45
N TYR A 140 37.05 2.33 -9.41
CA TYR A 140 38.42 1.94 -9.75
C TYR A 140 39.06 1.16 -8.59
#